data_AF-A0A381ZFB7-F1
#
_entry.id   AF-A0A381ZFB7-F1
#
_cell.length_a   1.000
_cell.length_b   1.000
_cell.length_c   1.000
_cell.angle_alpha   90.00
_cell.angle_beta   90.00
_cell.angle_gamma   90.00
#
_symmetry.space_group_name_H-M   'P 1'
#
loop_
_entity.id
_entity.type
_entity.pdbx_description
1 polymer ?
#
loop_
_entity_poly.entity_id
_entity_poly.type
_entity_poly.pdbx_seq_one_letter_code
_entity_poly.pdbx_strand_id
1 'polypeptide(L)' 'MKKSIIEKSGLISEFKRKSPSVSDINLNASVKDVAKGYELANSSGISILTDNMFFGGDNNDLLTIRDNISIPILRKDF' A
#
# COMPACT_ATOMS: atom_id res chain seq x y z
N MET A 1 1.10 -16.89 10.52
CA MET A 1 1.45 -15.48 10.23
C MET A 1 2.53 -15.46 9.15
N LYS A 2 2.51 -14.54 8.17
CA LYS A 2 3.58 -14.49 7.14
C LYS A 2 4.92 -14.15 7.80
N LYS A 3 6.00 -14.84 7.38
CA LYS A 3 7.37 -14.65 7.90
C LYS A 3 7.83 -13.19 7.86
N SER A 4 7.43 -12.43 6.83
CA SER A 4 7.81 -11.03 6.68
C SER A 4 7.42 -10.13 7.86
N ILE A 5 6.40 -10.50 8.64
CA ILE A 5 6.00 -9.73 9.83
C ILE A 5 6.99 -9.91 10.99
N ILE A 6 7.66 -11.06 11.05
CA ILE A 6 8.58 -11.41 12.14
C ILE A 6 10.04 -11.09 11.74
N GLU A 7 10.39 -11.30 10.47
CA GLU A 7 11.78 -11.31 9.99
C GLU A 7 12.22 -10.00 9.30
N LYS A 8 11.28 -9.14 8.86
CA LYS A 8 11.62 -7.85 8.22
C LYS A 8 11.60 -6.68 9.22
N SER A 9 11.53 -5.44 8.74
CA SER A 9 11.65 -4.21 9.55
C SER A 9 10.59 -4.01 10.65
N GLY A 10 9.49 -4.75 10.63
CA GLY A 10 8.32 -4.51 11.48
C GLY A 10 7.41 -3.39 10.97
N LEU A 11 7.77 -2.71 9.87
CA LEU A 11 7.02 -1.59 9.32
C LEU A 11 5.91 -2.04 8.37
N ILE A 12 4.74 -1.39 8.48
CA ILE A 12 3.68 -1.44 7.47
C ILE A 12 3.71 -0.11 6.70
N SER A 13 4.20 -0.14 5.46
CA SER A 13 4.22 1.05 4.60
C SER A 13 2.84 1.32 4.02
N GLU A 14 2.46 2.58 3.83
CA GLU A 14 1.13 2.94 3.31
C GLU A 14 1.24 3.56 1.91
N PHE A 15 0.48 3.03 0.95
CA PHE A 15 0.26 3.68 -0.33
C PHE A 15 -0.98 4.56 -0.26
N LYS A 16 -0.81 5.86 -0.55
CA LYS A 16 -1.85 6.89 -0.43
C LYS A 16 -1.65 7.98 -1.48
N ARG A 17 -2.72 8.31 -2.23
CA ARG A 17 -2.67 9.31 -3.32
C ARG A 17 -3.01 10.72 -2.84
N LYS A 18 -3.99 10.84 -1.94
CA LYS A 18 -4.40 12.09 -1.28
C LYS A 18 -4.89 11.82 0.15
N SER A 19 -5.15 12.87 0.90
CA SER A 19 -5.88 12.85 2.16
C SER A 19 -6.80 14.09 2.24
N PRO A 20 -7.76 14.14 3.19
CA PRO A 20 -8.56 15.35 3.41
C PRO A 20 -7.74 16.62 3.64
N SER A 21 -6.55 16.47 4.23
CA SER A 21 -5.62 17.56 4.52
C SER A 21 -4.63 17.89 3.40
N VAL A 22 -4.36 16.96 2.49
CA VAL A 22 -3.33 17.11 1.43
C VAL A 22 -3.86 16.51 0.13
N SER A 23 -4.16 17.37 -0.83
CA SER A 23 -4.82 16.98 -2.09
C SER A 23 -3.93 16.23 -3.06
N ASP A 24 -2.61 16.40 -2.99
CA ASP A 24 -1.64 15.71 -3.86
C ASP A 24 -0.46 15.20 -3.03
N ILE A 25 -0.48 13.90 -2.75
CA ILE A 25 0.64 13.19 -2.14
C ILE A 25 1.38 12.40 -3.21
N ASN A 26 0.63 11.65 -4.02
CA ASN A 26 1.16 10.74 -5.03
C ASN A 26 0.07 10.39 -6.07
N LEU A 27 -0.66 11.39 -6.59
CA LEU A 27 -1.84 11.16 -7.45
C LEU A 27 -1.54 10.28 -8.68
N ASN A 28 -0.37 10.46 -9.29
CA ASN A 28 0.03 9.76 -10.50
C ASN A 28 0.94 8.54 -10.24
N ALA A 29 1.17 8.18 -8.97
CA ALA A 29 2.05 7.07 -8.65
C ALA A 29 1.39 5.73 -9.01
N SER A 30 2.18 4.87 -9.65
CA SER A 30 1.82 3.48 -9.91
C SER A 30 1.84 2.70 -8.58
N VAL A 31 0.67 2.19 -8.17
CA VAL A 31 0.57 1.39 -6.94
C VAL A 31 1.46 0.15 -7.00
N LYS A 32 1.63 -0.43 -8.19
CA LYS A 32 2.48 -1.59 -8.43
C LYS A 32 3.95 -1.28 -8.18
N ASP A 33 4.43 -0.15 -8.69
CA ASP A 33 5.85 0.20 -8.58
C ASP A 33 6.19 0.62 -7.16
N VAL A 34 5.31 1.38 -6.50
CA VAL A 34 5.49 1.77 -5.09
C VAL A 34 5.43 0.55 -4.17
N ALA A 35 4.47 -0.37 -4.39
CA ALA A 35 4.34 -1.57 -3.56
C ALA A 35 5.57 -2.48 -3.66
N LYS A 36 6.11 -2.67 -4.89
CA LYS A 36 7.38 -3.38 -5.08
C LYS A 36 8.55 -2.67 -4.42
N GLY A 37 8.59 -1.34 -4.53
CA GLY A 37 9.60 -0.52 -3.85
C GLY A 37 9.62 -0.77 -2.34
N TYR A 38 8.45 -0.77 -1.69
CA TYR A 38 8.33 -1.06 -0.25
C TYR A 38 8.75 -2.50 0.10
N GLU A 39 8.38 -3.48 -0.73
CA GLU A 39 8.82 -4.86 -0.51
C GLU A 39 10.35 -5.01 -0.55
N LEU A 40 11.00 -4.39 -1.53
CA LEU A 40 12.45 -4.36 -1.69
C LEU A 40 13.14 -3.55 -0.58
N ALA A 41 12.49 -2.50 -0.09
CA ALA A 41 12.94 -1.70 1.06
C ALA A 41 12.71 -2.37 2.42
N ASN A 42 12.37 -3.67 2.43
CA ASN A 42 12.22 -4.48 3.62
C ASN A 42 11.02 -4.12 4.51
N SER A 43 9.94 -3.58 3.94
CA SER A 43 8.67 -3.43 4.66
C SER A 43 8.08 -4.81 5.00
N SER A 44 7.58 -4.94 6.23
CA SER A 44 6.96 -6.18 6.72
C SER A 44 5.59 -6.45 6.12
N GLY A 45 4.89 -5.38 5.74
CA GLY A 45 3.60 -5.40 5.06
C GLY A 45 3.34 -4.07 4.37
N ILE A 46 2.24 -4.01 3.63
CA ILE A 46 1.76 -2.79 2.99
C ILE A 46 0.29 -2.55 3.34
N SER A 47 -0.08 -1.29 3.51
CA SER A 47 -1.43 -0.79 3.69
C SER A 47 -1.85 -0.04 2.42
N ILE A 48 -2.98 -0.39 1.85
CA ILE A 48 -3.52 0.26 0.64
C ILE A 48 -4.83 0.95 1.00
N LEU A 49 -4.91 2.25 0.76
CA LEU A 49 -6.16 3.01 0.89
C LEU A 49 -7.07 2.67 -0.29
N THR A 50 -8.31 2.26 -0.01
CA THR A 50 -9.33 1.95 -1.03
C THR A 50 -10.49 2.95 -1.07
N ASP A 51 -10.55 3.88 -0.12
CA ASP A 51 -11.50 5.00 -0.11
C ASP A 51 -11.17 6.00 -1.23
N ASN A 52 -12.07 6.12 -2.20
CA ASN A 52 -11.91 7.02 -3.34
C ASN A 52 -12.14 8.50 -2.97
N MET A 53 -13.18 8.78 -2.19
CA MET A 53 -13.66 10.14 -1.92
C MET A 53 -12.59 10.95 -1.18
N PHE A 54 -12.06 10.41 -0.09
CA PHE A 54 -11.15 11.12 0.80
C PHE A 54 -9.67 10.85 0.47
N PHE A 55 -9.35 9.66 -0.03
CA PHE A 55 -7.94 9.23 -0.19
C PHE A 55 -7.51 8.94 -1.63
N GLY A 56 -8.46 8.94 -2.59
CA GLY A 56 -8.16 8.66 -4.00
C GLY A 56 -7.73 7.20 -4.19
N GLY A 57 -8.18 6.33 -3.29
CA GLY A 57 -8.01 4.90 -3.38
C GLY A 57 -8.91 4.27 -4.44
N ASP A 58 -8.56 3.04 -4.82
CA ASP A 58 -9.37 2.18 -5.68
C ASP A 58 -9.21 0.72 -5.20
N ASN A 59 -10.32 -0.03 -5.14
CA ASN A 59 -10.27 -1.46 -4.85
C ASN A 59 -9.48 -2.25 -5.92
N ASN A 60 -9.40 -1.75 -7.16
CA ASN A 60 -8.57 -2.35 -8.20
C ASN A 60 -7.08 -2.32 -7.86
N ASP A 61 -6.63 -1.42 -6.98
CA ASP A 61 -5.25 -1.40 -6.51
C ASP A 61 -4.90 -2.68 -5.76
N LEU A 62 -5.82 -3.20 -4.93
CA LEU A 62 -5.63 -4.45 -4.20
C LEU A 62 -5.46 -5.63 -5.16
N LEU A 63 -6.33 -5.72 -6.18
CA LEU A 63 -6.26 -6.76 -7.21
C LEU A 63 -4.94 -6.65 -7.99
N THR A 64 -4.57 -5.43 -8.37
CA THR A 64 -3.34 -5.15 -9.12
C THR A 64 -2.10 -5.62 -8.39
N ILE A 65 -2.00 -5.39 -7.07
CA ILE A 65 -0.78 -5.74 -6.35
C ILE A 65 -0.77 -7.16 -5.78
N ARG A 66 -1.92 -7.83 -5.66
CA ARG A 66 -2.04 -9.12 -4.95
C ARG A 66 -1.08 -10.19 -5.46
N ASP A 67 -0.83 -10.19 -6.77
CA ASP A 67 0.06 -11.12 -7.47
C ASP A 67 1.44 -10.54 -7.77
N ASN A 68 1.68 -9.27 -7.40
CA ASN A 68 2.93 -8.56 -7.69
C ASN A 68 3.86 -8.40 -6.49
N ILE A 69 3.39 -8.71 -5.27
CA ILE A 69 4.19 -8.65 -4.04
C ILE A 69 3.98 -9.89 -3.17
N SER A 70 4.98 -10.22 -2.36
CA SER A 70 4.98 -11.37 -1.46
C SER A 70 4.76 -11.01 0.01
N ILE A 71 4.75 -9.73 0.39
CA ILE A 71 4.40 -9.27 1.74
C ILE A 71 2.87 -9.19 1.95
N PRO A 72 2.36 -9.27 3.20
CA PRO A 72 0.96 -9.04 3.54
C PRO A 72 0.43 -7.69 3.06
N ILE A 73 -0.83 -7.68 2.65
CA ILE A 73 -1.58 -6.49 2.28
C ILE A 73 -2.69 -6.27 3.30
N LEU A 74 -2.74 -5.07 3.87
CA LEU A 74 -3.85 -4.56 4.67
C LEU A 74 -4.70 -3.67 3.76
N ARG A 75 -5.99 -4.01 3.59
CA ARG A 75 -6.97 -3.07 3.05
C ARG A 75 -7.27 -2.03 4.13
N LYS A 76 -6.97 -0.77 3.85
CA LYS A 76 -7.24 0.36 4.74
C LYS A 76 -8.42 1.12 4.18
N ASP A 77 -9.54 0.98 4.84
CA ASP A 77 -10.83 1.57 4.47
C ASP A 77 -11.65 1.81 5.74
N PHE A 78 -12.80 2.46 5.60
CA PHE A 78 -13.76 2.70 6.69
C PHE A 78 -15.01 1.83 6.54
#